data_AF-A0AA37TDZ2-F1
#
_entry.id   AF-A0AA37TDZ2-F1
#
_cell.length_a   1.000
_cell.length_b   1.000
_cell.length_c   1.000
_cell.angle_alpha   90.00
_cell.angle_beta   90.00
_cell.angle_gamma   90.00
#
_symmetry.space_group_name_H-M   'P 1'
#
loop_
_entity.id
_entity.type
_entity.pdbx_description
1 polymer ?
#
loop_
_entity_poly.entity_id
_entity_poly.type
_entity_poly.pdbx_seq_one_letter_code
_entity_poly.pdbx_strand_id
1 'polypeptide(L)'
;MRIASRDGQPLKRVVVAIGPDVLYVANPIYLDEIQRGRSQPIGFRRIDCFAWDKTAFETLSERYAAAEQTETEAWITLPPFTGAVLAMR
;
A
#
# COMPACT_ATOMS: atom_id res chain seq x y z
N MET A 1 19.13 -12.50 3.33
CA MET A 1 18.53 -11.26 3.87
C MET A 1 17.08 -11.58 4.23
N ARG A 2 16.76 -11.66 5.54
CA ARG A 2 15.38 -11.91 5.99
C ARG A 2 14.59 -10.61 5.81
N ILE A 3 13.63 -10.60 4.89
CA ILE A 3 12.64 -9.52 4.80
C ILE A 3 11.71 -9.76 6.00
N ALA A 4 12.02 -9.10 7.12
CA ALA A 4 11.12 -9.04 8.26
C ALA A 4 10.04 -8.01 7.93
N SER A 5 8.84 -8.47 7.58
CA SER A 5 7.63 -7.65 7.61
C SER A 5 7.36 -7.30 9.08
N ARG A 6 7.95 -6.21 9.57
CA ARG A 6 7.48 -5.60 10.80
C ARG A 6 6.10 -4.98 10.51
N ASP A 7 5.06 -5.55 11.11
CA ASP A 7 3.81 -4.87 11.46
C ASP A 7 2.90 -4.36 10.33
N GLY A 8 2.90 -4.98 9.15
CA GLY A 8 2.11 -4.47 8.03
C GLY A 8 0.67 -4.95 7.99
N GLN A 9 -0.25 -4.39 8.79
CA GLN A 9 -1.69 -4.56 8.52
C GLN A 9 -1.96 -4.33 7.01
N PRO A 10 -2.79 -5.14 6.33
CA PRO A 10 -3.18 -4.86 4.96
C PRO A 10 -3.85 -3.49 4.88
N LEU A 11 -3.32 -2.60 4.03
CA LEU A 11 -3.80 -1.22 3.90
C LEU A 11 -4.16 -0.92 2.45
N LYS A 12 -5.40 -0.48 2.24
CA LYS A 12 -5.81 0.12 0.96
C LYS A 12 -5.36 1.58 0.92
N ARG A 13 -4.54 1.93 -0.06
CA ARG A 13 -4.05 3.29 -0.27
C ARG A 13 -4.27 3.74 -1.71
N VAL A 14 -4.32 5.05 -1.92
CA VAL A 14 -4.38 5.67 -3.26
C VAL A 14 -3.00 6.21 -3.60
N VAL A 15 -2.47 5.86 -4.77
CA VAL A 15 -1.22 6.43 -5.27
C VAL A 15 -1.47 7.87 -5.70
N VAL A 16 -0.74 8.81 -5.10
CA VAL A 16 -0.84 10.25 -5.42
C VAL A 16 0.32 10.75 -6.28
N ALA A 17 1.51 10.13 -6.15
CA ALA A 17 2.66 10.45 -6.97
C ALA A 17 3.62 9.25 -7.03
N ILE A 18 4.40 9.18 -8.12
CA ILE A 18 5.41 8.14 -8.33
C ILE A 18 6.75 8.83 -8.55
N GLY A 19 7.68 8.61 -7.62
CA GLY A 19 9.09 8.93 -7.78
C GLY A 19 9.88 7.76 -8.39
N PRO A 20 11.20 7.90 -8.60
CA PRO A 20 12.04 6.85 -9.18
C PRO A 20 11.99 5.54 -8.37
N ASP A 21 12.12 5.63 -7.04
CA ASP A 21 12.17 4.47 -6.14
C ASP A 21 11.05 4.44 -5.09
N VAL A 22 10.24 5.51 -5.02
CA VAL A 22 9.24 5.75 -3.98
C VAL A 22 7.85 5.97 -4.59
N LEU A 23 6.85 5.28 -4.06
CA LEU A 23 5.44 5.56 -4.28
C LEU A 23 4.90 6.40 -3.13
N TYR A 24 4.33 7.56 -3.45
CA TYR A 24 3.61 8.36 -2.49
C TYR A 24 2.16 7.94 -2.51
N VAL A 25 1.66 7.50 -1.35
CA VAL A 25 0.32 6.98 -1.19
C VAL A 25 -0.42 7.71 -0.07
N ALA A 26 -1.74 7.77 -0.18
CA ALA A 26 -2.60 8.42 0.79
C ALA A 26 -3.70 7.48 1.30
N ASN A 27 -4.19 7.74 2.50
CA ASN A 27 -5.50 7.24 2.92
C ASN A 27 -6.57 7.98 2.09
N PRO A 28 -7.53 7.29 1.45
CA PRO A 28 -8.63 7.95 0.75
C PRO A 28 -9.31 9.06 1.55
N ILE A 29 -9.46 8.89 2.88
CA ILE A 29 -10.13 9.89 3.73
C ILE A 29 -9.37 11.23 3.87
N TYR A 30 -8.06 11.24 3.61
CA TYR A 30 -7.21 12.43 3.78
C TYR A 30 -6.87 13.11 2.45
N LEU A 31 -7.45 12.68 1.33
CA LEU A 31 -7.13 13.24 0.01
C LEU A 31 -7.41 14.75 -0.07
N ASP A 32 -8.56 15.20 0.44
CA ASP A 32 -8.93 16.62 0.46
C ASP A 32 -7.95 17.47 1.28
N GLU A 33 -7.42 16.93 2.38
CA GLU A 33 -6.46 17.63 3.22
C GLU A 33 -5.09 17.72 2.55
N ILE A 34 -4.68 16.67 1.85
CA ILE A 34 -3.45 16.66 1.04
C ILE A 34 -3.54 17.70 -0.08
N GLN A 35 -4.68 17.74 -0.80
CA GLN A 35 -4.91 18.73 -1.86
C GLN A 35 -4.88 20.18 -1.32
N ARG A 36 -5.34 20.39 -0.09
CA ARG A 36 -5.32 21.70 0.58
C ARG A 36 -3.97 22.00 1.27
N GLY A 37 -2.98 21.13 1.16
CA GLY A 37 -1.66 21.29 1.78
C GLY A 37 -1.65 21.17 3.31
N ARG A 38 -2.70 20.59 3.91
CA ARG A 38 -2.84 20.41 5.36
C ARG A 38 -2.37 19.04 5.86
N SER A 39 -2.14 18.12 4.94
CA SER A 39 -1.59 16.79 5.21
C SER A 39 -0.61 16.41 4.10
N GLN A 40 0.18 15.36 4.32
CA GLN A 40 1.17 14.88 3.36
C GLN A 40 0.97 13.41 3.04
N PRO A 41 1.25 12.98 1.80
CA PRO A 41 1.25 11.57 1.48
C PRO A 41 2.43 10.84 2.11
N ILE A 42 2.30 9.53 2.27
CA ILE A 42 3.33 8.67 2.87
C ILE A 42 4.09 7.99 1.74
N GLY A 43 5.43 8.02 1.80
CA GLY A 43 6.30 7.34 0.85
C GLY A 43 6.55 5.88 1.23
N PHE A 44 6.42 4.97 0.27
CA PHE A 44 6.82 3.56 0.38
C PHE A 44 7.76 3.21 -0.77
N ARG A 45 8.69 2.28 -0.56
CA ARG A 45 9.50 1.77 -1.68
C ARG A 45 8.59 1.01 -2.64
N ARG A 46 8.88 1.11 -3.93
CA ARG A 46 8.09 0.41 -4.97
C ARG A 46 8.00 -1.10 -4.75
N ILE A 47 9.07 -1.71 -4.25
CA ILE A 47 9.14 -3.16 -3.96
C ILE A 47 8.23 -3.62 -2.82
N ASP A 48 7.77 -2.69 -1.98
CA ASP A 48 6.89 -2.98 -0.84
C ASP A 48 5.41 -2.70 -1.21
N CYS A 49 5.12 -2.38 -2.47
CA CYS A 49 3.78 -2.04 -2.95
C CYS A 49 3.29 -3.05 -3.99
N PHE A 50 2.05 -3.51 -3.82
CA PHE A 50 1.43 -4.54 -4.67
C PHE A 50 0.22 -3.97 -5.41
N ALA A 51 -0.14 -4.58 -6.54
CA ALA A 51 -1.36 -4.22 -7.23
C ALA A 51 -2.58 -4.54 -6.36
N TRP A 52 -3.62 -3.70 -6.45
CA TRP A 52 -4.83 -3.91 -5.68
C TRP A 52 -5.62 -5.12 -6.19
N ASP A 53 -5.88 -6.06 -5.30
CA ASP A 53 -6.80 -7.18 -5.50
C ASP A 53 -7.75 -7.27 -4.30
N LYS A 54 -9.06 -7.25 -4.56
CA LYS A 54 -10.07 -7.24 -3.51
C LYS A 54 -10.07 -8.52 -2.69
N THR A 55 -10.05 -9.68 -3.34
CA THR A 55 -10.14 -10.99 -2.70
C THR A 55 -8.91 -11.26 -1.84
N ALA A 56 -7.73 -10.92 -2.36
CA ALA A 56 -6.49 -11.04 -1.62
C ALA A 56 -6.45 -10.09 -0.42
N PHE A 57 -6.90 -8.85 -0.57
CA PHE A 57 -6.96 -7.90 0.53
C PHE A 57 -7.90 -8.37 1.66
N GLU A 58 -9.09 -8.87 1.31
CA GLU A 58 -10.06 -9.39 2.28
C GLU A 58 -9.47 -10.60 3.03
N THR A 59 -8.88 -11.55 2.29
CA THR A 59 -8.21 -12.74 2.86
C THR A 59 -7.07 -12.35 3.81
N LEU A 60 -6.21 -11.41 3.40
CA LEU A 60 -5.09 -10.94 4.23
C LEU A 60 -5.59 -10.22 5.49
N SER A 61 -6.68 -9.46 5.38
CA SER A 61 -7.26 -8.73 6.51
C SER A 61 -7.86 -9.67 7.55
N GLU A 62 -8.56 -10.72 7.10
CA GLU A 62 -9.09 -11.78 7.96
C GLU A 62 -7.98 -12.54 8.69
N ARG A 63 -6.92 -12.94 7.96
CA ARG A 63 -5.76 -13.61 8.55
C ARG A 63 -5.05 -12.74 9.57
N TYR A 64 -4.84 -11.47 9.26
CA TYR A 64 -4.23 -10.51 10.19
C TYR A 64 -5.10 -10.31 11.43
N ALA A 65 -6.42 -10.19 11.28
CA ALA A 65 -7.33 -10.08 12.43
C ALA A 65 -7.31 -11.33 13.34
N ALA A 66 -7.09 -12.51 12.77
CA ALA A 66 -7.03 -13.76 13.53
C ALA A 66 -5.69 -14.02 14.22
N ALA A 67 -4.58 -13.62 13.60
CA ALA A 67 -3.23 -13.98 14.05
C ALA A 67 -2.38 -12.80 14.54
N GLU A 68 -2.84 -11.56 14.33
CA GLU A 68 -2.10 -10.30 14.53
C GLU A 68 -0.73 -10.27 13.83
N GLN A 69 -0.56 -11.14 12.85
CA GLN A 69 0.69 -11.35 12.13
C GLN A 69 0.38 -11.47 10.64
N THR A 70 1.28 -10.94 9.84
CA THR A 70 1.24 -11.11 8.39
C THR A 70 2.13 -12.27 7.97
N GLU A 71 1.54 -13.32 7.41
CA GLU A 71 2.29 -14.37 6.73
C GLU A 71 2.91 -13.81 5.44
N THR A 72 4.24 -13.76 5.38
CA THR A 72 4.99 -13.23 4.23
C THR A 72 4.61 -13.94 2.92
N GLU A 73 4.28 -15.22 2.96
CA GLU A 73 3.92 -16.02 1.77
C GLU A 73 2.66 -15.53 1.08
N ALA A 74 1.66 -15.07 1.83
CA ALA A 74 0.41 -14.56 1.26
C ALA A 74 0.59 -13.21 0.54
N TRP A 75 1.62 -12.44 0.88
CA TRP A 75 1.99 -11.22 0.17
C TRP A 75 2.82 -11.49 -1.09
N ILE A 76 3.65 -12.55 -1.07
CA ILE A 76 4.52 -12.93 -2.21
C ILE A 76 3.70 -13.31 -3.46
N THR A 77 2.46 -13.77 -3.30
CA THR A 77 1.60 -14.15 -4.43
C THR A 77 0.96 -12.95 -5.13
N LEU A 78 0.96 -11.76 -4.50
CA LEU A 78 0.40 -10.57 -5.10
C LEU A 78 1.37 -10.01 -6.16
N PRO A 79 0.88 -9.65 -7.35
CA PRO A 79 1.71 -9.02 -8.34
C PRO A 79 2.22 -7.67 -7.82
N PRO A 80 3.49 -7.32 -8.07
CA PRO A 80 4.03 -6.02 -7.69
C PRO A 80 3.23 -4.91 -8.38
N PHE A 81 3.18 -3.73 -7.76
CA PHE A 81 2.51 -2.58 -8.38
C PHE A 81 3.22 -2.19 -9.68
N THR A 82 2.49 -2.30 -10.80
CA THR A 82 2.98 -1.91 -12.15
C THR A 82 2.31 -0.63 -12.68
N GLY A 83 1.44 0.01 -11.89
CA GLY A 83 0.66 1.15 -12.34
C GLY A 83 1.48 2.39 -12.69
N ALA A 84 0.95 3.19 -13.61
CA ALA A 84 1.41 4.56 -13.90
C ALA A 84 0.66 5.58 -13.02
N VAL A 85 1.25 6.77 -12.83
CA VAL A 85 0.66 7.88 -12.04
C VAL A 85 -0.73 8.18 -12.60
N LEU A 86 -1.76 8.22 -11.74
CA LEU A 86 -3.00 8.91 -12.08
C LEU A 86 -2.63 10.39 -12.24
N ALA A 87 -2.42 10.84 -13.49
CA ALA A 87 -2.20 12.25 -13.78
C ALA A 87 -3.45 13.01 -13.33
N MET A 88 -3.41 13.59 -12.13
CA MET A 88 -4.43 14.53 -11.71
C MET A 88 -4.24 15.79 -12.57
N ARG A 89 -5.18 16.01 -13.48
CA ARG A 89 -5.36 17.29 -14.18
C ARG A 89 -6.01 18.30 -13.25
#